data_AF-W6LC47-F1
#
_entry.id   AF-W6LC47-F1
#
_cell.length_a   1.000
_cell.length_b   1.000
_cell.length_c   1.000
_cell.angle_alpha   90.00
_cell.angle_beta   90.00
_cell.angle_gamma   90.00
#
_symmetry.space_group_name_H-M   'P 1'
#
loop_
_entity.id
_entity.type
_entity.pdbx_description
1 polymer ?
#
loop_
_entity_poly.entity_id
_entity_poly.type
_entity_poly.pdbx_seq_one_letter_code
_entity_poly.pdbx_strand_id
1 'polypeptide(L)'
;MVCVYRPVFFFIFVFAHNAIASAIPQFQSKECDFTHFINKRIHVCSENASSMLSRSEFNALANRFRSGSYAWMVKERINDLKGPITWLEGHHRLMHQDGSEVLVHLYVVYNESYSFPQFCFSAAAWENLSRIHVFLPRLLFTNITTQGASQVLESQRPLVSYHYVDDLQTMVYAVHPCDTSGLMACGRLDGRRGDVLCVFLQVMAPFFSLNPSFVPDDVVF
;
A
#
# COMPACT_ATOMS: atom_id res chain seq x y z
N MET A 1 32.28 15.82 14.86
CA MET A 1 31.92 14.38 14.84
C MET A 1 31.04 14.11 16.04
N VAL A 2 29.71 14.11 15.85
CA VAL A 2 28.73 13.81 16.89
C VAL A 2 27.64 12.96 16.24
N CYS A 3 27.60 11.68 16.59
CA CYS A 3 26.51 10.77 16.27
C CYS A 3 25.27 11.19 17.07
N VAL A 4 24.16 11.45 16.38
CA VAL A 4 22.84 11.59 17.00
C VAL A 4 22.01 10.37 16.58
N TYR A 5 21.87 9.43 17.52
CA TYR A 5 20.93 8.32 17.44
C TYR A 5 19.50 8.87 17.44
N ARG A 6 18.69 8.52 16.43
CA ARG A 6 17.23 8.68 16.46
C ARG A 6 16.59 7.40 17.03
N PRO A 7 15.62 7.51 17.95
CA PRO A 7 14.91 6.34 18.47
C PRO A 7 13.94 5.82 17.42
N VAL A 8 14.04 4.53 17.11
CA VAL A 8 13.03 3.76 16.40
C VAL A 8 11.93 3.44 17.41
N PHE A 9 10.75 4.03 17.23
CA PHE A 9 9.57 3.69 18.02
C PHE A 9 9.00 2.36 17.54
N PHE A 10 9.34 1.29 18.26
CA PHE A 10 8.59 0.03 18.21
C PHE A 10 7.39 0.16 19.15
N PHE A 11 6.17 0.19 18.60
CA PHE A 11 4.97 -0.06 19.40
C PHE A 11 4.79 -1.58 19.52
N ILE A 12 5.26 -2.15 20.61
CA ILE A 12 4.83 -3.48 21.08
C ILE A 12 3.94 -3.23 22.30
N PHE A 13 2.62 -3.37 22.14
CA PHE A 13 1.72 -3.42 23.29
C PHE A 13 1.67 -4.86 23.82
N VAL A 14 2.47 -5.12 24.86
CA VAL A 14 2.29 -6.28 25.75
C VAL A 14 1.28 -5.87 26.81
N PHE A 15 0.06 -6.40 26.76
CA PHE A 15 -0.87 -6.28 27.90
C PHE A 15 -0.58 -7.39 28.90
N ALA A 16 -0.11 -6.96 30.06
CA ALA A 16 0.09 -7.77 31.25
C ALA A 16 -1.26 -8.31 31.76
N HIS A 17 -1.28 -9.61 32.07
CA HIS A 17 -2.31 -10.28 32.85
C HIS A 17 -2.40 -9.67 34.26
N ASN A 18 -3.62 -9.41 34.75
CA ASN A 18 -4.06 -9.99 36.01
C ASN A 18 -5.58 -9.85 36.26
N ALA A 19 -6.15 -11.01 36.60
CA ALA A 19 -7.31 -11.27 37.45
C ALA A 19 -8.70 -10.72 37.04
N ILE A 20 -9.61 -11.63 36.67
CA ILE A 20 -10.70 -12.12 37.55
C ILE A 20 -11.14 -13.48 37.01
N ALA A 21 -11.01 -14.52 37.85
CA ALA A 21 -11.61 -15.81 37.65
C ALA A 21 -13.01 -15.82 38.27
N SER A 22 -14.05 -16.08 37.48
CA SER A 22 -15.29 -16.73 37.96
C SER A 22 -16.17 -17.18 36.80
N ALA A 23 -16.24 -18.50 36.63
CA ALA A 23 -17.36 -19.32 36.18
C ALA A 23 -18.17 -18.93 34.92
N ILE A 24 -18.09 -19.76 33.87
CA ILE A 24 -19.20 -20.26 33.01
C ILE A 24 -18.62 -21.38 32.08
N PRO A 25 -19.41 -22.42 31.72
CA PRO A 25 -18.90 -23.76 31.38
C PRO A 25 -18.18 -23.87 30.04
N GLN A 26 -17.27 -24.85 29.97
CA GLN A 26 -16.58 -25.32 28.77
C GLN A 26 -17.58 -25.67 27.65
N PHE A 27 -17.74 -24.77 26.69
CA PHE A 27 -18.15 -25.15 25.34
C PHE A 27 -16.88 -25.45 24.54
N GLN A 28 -16.57 -26.74 24.39
CA GLN A 28 -15.63 -27.19 23.36
C GLN A 28 -16.29 -26.99 21.99
N SER A 29 -16.21 -25.78 21.43
CA SER A 29 -16.22 -25.62 19.98
C SER A 29 -14.80 -25.82 19.50
N LYS A 30 -14.61 -26.75 18.56
CA LYS A 30 -13.41 -26.82 17.72
C LYS A 30 -13.30 -25.52 16.92
N GLU A 31 -12.84 -24.44 17.54
CA GLU A 31 -12.17 -23.39 16.81
C GLU A 31 -10.89 -24.02 16.27
N CYS A 32 -10.95 -24.44 15.00
CA CYS A 32 -9.74 -24.60 14.23
C CYS A 32 -9.00 -23.27 14.36
N ASP A 33 -7.84 -23.36 15.00
CA ASP A 33 -6.92 -22.28 15.34
C ASP A 33 -6.47 -21.54 14.05
N PHE A 34 -7.35 -20.67 13.56
CA PHE A 34 -7.15 -19.85 12.38
C PHE A 34 -6.02 -18.85 12.63
N THR A 35 -5.85 -18.44 13.88
CA THR A 35 -4.76 -17.59 14.36
C THR A 35 -3.41 -18.29 14.21
N HIS A 36 -3.32 -19.60 14.49
CA HIS A 36 -2.11 -20.39 14.22
C HIS A 36 -1.82 -20.51 12.72
N PHE A 37 -2.84 -20.62 11.86
CA PHE A 37 -2.66 -20.65 10.40
C PHE A 37 -2.18 -19.32 9.81
N ILE A 38 -2.69 -18.19 10.32
CA ILE A 38 -2.27 -16.84 9.91
C ILE A 38 -0.88 -16.53 10.44
N ASN A 39 -0.60 -16.80 11.72
CA ASN A 39 0.74 -16.56 12.30
C ASN A 39 1.81 -17.42 11.63
N LYS A 40 1.49 -18.67 11.23
CA LYS A 40 2.42 -19.52 10.50
C LYS A 40 2.63 -19.04 9.06
N ARG A 41 1.61 -18.48 8.40
CA ARG A 41 1.80 -17.81 7.09
C ARG A 41 2.58 -16.51 7.21
N ILE A 42 2.35 -15.69 8.22
CA ILE A 42 3.11 -14.44 8.44
C ILE A 42 4.59 -14.75 8.72
N HIS A 43 4.88 -15.77 9.56
CA HIS A 43 6.25 -16.18 9.83
C HIS A 43 6.96 -16.77 8.59
N VAL A 44 6.25 -17.54 7.76
CA VAL A 44 6.80 -18.09 6.51
C VAL A 44 6.92 -17.00 5.42
N CYS A 45 6.04 -16.00 5.41
CA CYS A 45 6.10 -14.83 4.52
C CYS A 45 7.28 -13.91 4.86
N SER A 46 7.71 -13.87 6.12
CA SER A 46 8.86 -13.07 6.58
C SER A 46 10.20 -13.58 6.06
N GLU A 47 10.32 -14.86 5.70
CA GLU A 47 11.61 -15.46 5.35
C GLU A 47 11.91 -15.44 3.85
N ASN A 48 10.92 -15.17 2.97
CA ASN A 48 11.12 -15.29 1.51
C ASN A 48 10.46 -14.22 0.62
N ALA A 49 9.85 -13.14 1.14
CA ALA A 49 9.12 -12.20 0.28
C ALA A 49 9.22 -10.72 0.68
N SER A 50 10.37 -10.10 0.47
CA SER A 50 10.47 -8.68 0.10
C SER A 50 11.92 -8.38 -0.32
N SER A 51 12.21 -8.36 -1.62
CA SER A 51 13.46 -7.73 -2.05
C SER A 51 13.27 -6.23 -1.91
N MET A 52 13.82 -5.66 -0.82
CA MET A 52 13.98 -4.22 -0.71
C MET A 52 14.61 -3.70 -1.99
N LEU A 53 14.07 -2.61 -2.51
CA LEU A 53 14.59 -1.91 -3.68
C LEU A 53 15.48 -0.78 -3.21
N SER A 54 16.63 -0.60 -3.85
CA SER A 54 17.29 0.69 -3.88
C SER A 54 16.51 1.68 -4.77
N ARG A 55 16.71 2.98 -4.55
CA ARG A 55 16.14 4.02 -5.42
C ARG A 55 16.54 3.83 -6.89
N SER A 56 17.79 3.45 -7.15
CA SER A 56 18.29 3.20 -8.51
C SER A 56 17.58 2.01 -9.17
N GLU A 57 17.32 0.94 -8.44
CA GLU A 57 16.57 -0.20 -8.96
C GLU A 57 15.11 0.18 -9.24
N PHE A 58 14.47 0.91 -8.32
CA PHE A 58 13.12 1.44 -8.57
C PHE A 58 13.08 2.31 -9.83
N ASN A 59 14.01 3.26 -9.97
CA ASN A 59 14.08 4.12 -11.16
C ASN A 59 14.26 3.29 -12.44
N ALA A 60 15.13 2.27 -12.41
CA ALA A 60 15.34 1.39 -13.57
C ALA A 60 14.07 0.61 -13.93
N LEU A 61 13.33 0.08 -12.94
CA LEU A 61 12.06 -0.60 -13.16
C LEU A 61 10.98 0.34 -13.70
N ALA A 62 10.83 1.53 -13.09
CA ALA A 62 9.86 2.53 -13.53
C ALA A 62 10.11 2.98 -14.98
N ASN A 63 11.37 3.15 -15.38
CA ASN A 63 11.72 3.55 -16.75
C ASN A 63 11.32 2.52 -17.82
N ARG A 64 11.06 1.25 -17.46
CA ARG A 64 10.55 0.24 -18.41
C ARG A 64 9.15 0.60 -18.94
N PHE A 65 8.36 1.37 -18.18
CA PHE A 65 7.03 1.83 -18.59
C PHE A 65 7.07 2.90 -19.70
N ARG A 66 8.25 3.41 -20.09
CA ARG A 66 8.40 4.36 -21.21
C ARG A 66 8.06 3.75 -22.57
N SER A 67 7.98 2.42 -22.70
CA SER A 67 7.64 1.75 -23.96
C SER A 67 6.24 2.09 -24.49
N GLY A 68 5.36 2.65 -23.64
CA GLY A 68 4.01 3.05 -24.02
C GLY A 68 2.98 1.92 -23.99
N SER A 69 3.35 0.72 -23.52
CA SER A 69 2.43 -0.42 -23.40
C SER A 69 1.35 -0.24 -22.33
N TYR A 70 1.54 0.73 -21.43
CA TYR A 70 0.71 0.94 -20.26
C TYR A 70 0.30 2.41 -20.13
N ALA A 71 -0.82 2.66 -19.44
CA ALA A 71 -1.36 3.99 -19.18
C ALA A 71 -0.52 4.82 -18.17
N TRP A 72 0.60 4.27 -17.70
CA TRP A 72 1.54 4.98 -16.83
C TRP A 72 2.46 5.88 -17.64
N MET A 73 2.52 7.15 -17.25
CA MET A 73 3.53 8.11 -17.69
C MET A 73 4.72 8.04 -16.73
N VAL A 74 5.92 7.87 -17.28
CA VAL A 74 7.14 7.97 -16.49
C VAL A 74 7.53 9.43 -16.36
N LYS A 75 7.65 9.90 -15.12
CA LYS A 75 8.13 11.24 -14.80
C LYS A 75 9.48 11.15 -14.10
N GLU A 76 10.26 12.21 -14.27
CA GLU A 76 11.60 12.30 -13.74
C GLU A 76 11.93 13.73 -13.34
N ARG A 77 12.68 13.88 -12.25
CA ARG A 77 13.32 15.13 -11.87
C ARG A 77 14.69 14.85 -11.28
N ILE A 78 15.59 15.80 -11.41
CA ILE A 78 16.87 15.76 -10.71
C ILE A 78 16.68 16.45 -9.36
N ASN A 79 17.12 15.79 -8.30
CA ASN A 79 17.21 16.40 -6.97
C ASN A 79 18.69 16.52 -6.59
N ASP A 80 19.10 17.72 -6.18
CA ASP A 80 20.51 18.04 -5.92
C ASP A 80 21.15 17.14 -4.85
N LEU A 81 20.36 16.61 -3.91
CA LEU A 81 20.83 15.76 -2.82
C LEU A 81 20.64 14.27 -3.08
N LYS A 82 19.56 13.90 -3.77
CA LYS A 82 19.13 12.49 -3.97
C LYS A 82 19.46 11.94 -5.35
N GLY A 83 19.95 12.78 -6.26
CA GLY A 83 20.14 12.42 -7.67
C GLY A 83 18.80 12.29 -8.42
N PRO A 84 18.74 11.44 -9.46
CA PRO A 84 17.52 11.23 -10.23
C PRO A 84 16.39 10.63 -9.39
N ILE A 85 15.21 11.26 -9.44
CA ILE A 85 13.97 10.77 -8.86
C ILE A 85 13.02 10.47 -10.02
N THR A 86 12.65 9.20 -10.16
CA THR A 86 11.66 8.74 -11.14
C THR A 86 10.38 8.33 -10.41
N TRP A 87 9.21 8.53 -11.03
CA TRP A 87 7.94 7.99 -10.54
C TRP A 87 7.00 7.69 -11.71
N LEU A 88 5.96 6.90 -11.46
CA LEU A 88 4.88 6.67 -12.42
C LEU A 88 3.70 7.59 -12.10
N GLU A 89 3.09 8.16 -13.14
CA GLU A 89 1.89 8.99 -13.07
C GLU A 89 0.79 8.43 -13.96
N GLY A 90 -0.44 8.45 -13.47
CA GLY A 90 -1.61 7.93 -14.18
C GLY A 90 -2.85 8.75 -13.90
N HIS A 91 -3.83 8.69 -14.81
CA HIS A 91 -5.13 9.34 -14.65
C HIS A 91 -6.21 8.27 -14.75
N HIS A 92 -7.07 8.18 -13.74
CA HIS A 92 -8.08 7.14 -13.68
C HIS A 92 -9.44 7.71 -13.28
N ARG A 93 -10.51 7.24 -13.91
CA ARG A 93 -11.88 7.58 -13.53
C ARG A 93 -12.42 6.50 -12.63
N LEU A 94 -12.73 6.87 -11.40
CA LEU A 94 -13.44 5.99 -10.47
C LEU A 94 -14.95 6.19 -10.66
N MET A 95 -15.66 5.09 -10.90
CA MET A 95 -17.10 5.07 -11.09
C MET A 95 -17.78 4.51 -9.85
N HIS A 96 -18.82 5.18 -9.37
CA HIS A 96 -19.68 4.66 -8.30
C HIS A 96 -20.97 4.04 -8.90
N GLN A 97 -21.65 3.20 -8.12
CA GLN A 97 -22.83 2.45 -8.57
C GLN A 97 -24.02 3.35 -8.94
N ASP A 98 -24.09 4.56 -8.38
CA ASP A 98 -25.10 5.56 -8.71
C ASP A 98 -24.81 6.32 -10.01
N GLY A 99 -23.73 5.98 -10.72
CA GLY A 99 -23.30 6.63 -11.95
C GLY A 99 -22.46 7.90 -11.73
N SER A 100 -22.19 8.31 -10.49
CA SER A 100 -21.25 9.39 -10.22
C SER A 100 -19.81 8.95 -10.53
N GLU A 101 -18.99 9.91 -10.94
CA GLU A 101 -17.58 9.68 -11.25
C GLU A 101 -16.65 10.70 -10.58
N VAL A 102 -15.43 10.25 -10.29
CA VAL A 102 -14.34 11.12 -9.83
C VAL A 102 -13.09 10.79 -10.63
N LEU A 103 -12.50 11.82 -11.23
CA LEU A 103 -11.16 11.74 -11.81
C LEU A 103 -10.12 11.79 -10.69
N VAL A 104 -9.22 10.81 -10.68
CA VAL A 104 -8.09 10.74 -9.76
C VAL A 104 -6.77 10.75 -10.51
N HIS A 105 -5.78 11.43 -9.94
CA HIS A 105 -4.38 11.30 -10.32
C HIS A 105 -3.77 10.20 -9.46
N LEU A 106 -3.09 9.27 -10.09
CA LEU A 106 -2.42 8.13 -9.48
C LEU A 106 -0.92 8.33 -9.58
N TYR A 107 -0.21 7.93 -8.54
CA TYR A 107 1.24 8.02 -8.46
C TYR A 107 1.81 6.73 -7.88
N VAL A 108 2.97 6.31 -8.40
CA VAL A 108 3.79 5.27 -7.79
C VAL A 108 5.18 5.80 -7.59
N VAL A 109 5.55 5.96 -6.32
CA VAL A 109 6.80 6.60 -5.90
C VAL A 109 7.67 5.61 -5.13
N TYR A 110 8.95 5.93 -4.98
CA TYR A 110 9.85 5.19 -4.11
C TYR A 110 9.75 5.72 -2.68
N ASN A 111 9.42 4.84 -1.72
CA ASN A 111 9.49 5.18 -0.31
C ASN A 111 10.85 4.81 0.28
N GLU A 112 11.64 5.82 0.63
CA GLU A 112 12.99 5.65 1.20
C GLU A 112 13.01 4.94 2.55
N SER A 113 11.99 5.13 3.39
CA SER A 113 11.98 4.55 4.74
C SER A 113 11.76 3.05 4.73
N TYR A 114 11.07 2.54 3.70
CA TYR A 114 10.76 1.11 3.55
C TYR A 114 11.51 0.45 2.40
N SER A 115 12.28 1.21 1.63
CA SER A 115 12.98 0.74 0.43
C SER A 115 12.03 0.00 -0.51
N PHE A 116 10.86 0.60 -0.79
CA PHE A 116 9.76 -0.08 -1.45
C PHE A 116 8.87 0.89 -2.26
N PRO A 117 8.18 0.42 -3.32
CA PRO A 117 7.16 1.23 -3.99
C PRO A 117 6.02 1.63 -3.05
N GLN A 118 5.52 2.85 -3.21
CA GLN A 118 4.35 3.36 -2.50
C GLN A 118 3.33 3.89 -3.49
N PHE A 119 2.06 3.52 -3.28
CA PHE A 119 0.96 3.93 -4.13
C PHE A 119 0.33 5.18 -3.52
N CYS A 120 0.25 6.25 -4.30
CA CYS A 120 -0.36 7.50 -3.89
C CYS A 120 -1.43 7.92 -4.90
N PHE A 121 -2.35 8.77 -4.47
CA PHE A 121 -3.39 9.31 -5.32
C PHE A 121 -3.94 10.63 -4.79
N SER A 122 -4.59 11.39 -5.67
CA SER A 122 -5.34 12.59 -5.31
C SER A 122 -6.56 12.74 -6.21
N ALA A 123 -7.62 13.39 -5.71
CA ALA A 123 -8.69 13.82 -6.58
C ALA A 123 -8.19 14.94 -7.51
N ALA A 124 -8.54 14.89 -8.79
CA ALA A 124 -8.16 15.93 -9.74
C ALA A 124 -8.83 17.29 -9.41
N ALA A 125 -10.01 17.25 -8.79
CA ALA A 125 -10.77 18.42 -8.38
C ALA A 125 -10.88 18.48 -6.85
N TRP A 126 -10.72 19.67 -6.27
CA TRP A 126 -10.64 19.88 -4.82
C TRP A 126 -11.93 19.48 -4.09
N GLU A 127 -13.08 19.77 -4.70
CA GLU A 127 -14.41 19.42 -4.19
C GLU A 127 -14.60 17.91 -3.97
N ASN A 128 -13.85 17.07 -4.70
CA ASN A 128 -13.96 15.62 -4.64
C ASN A 128 -13.08 14.99 -3.54
N LEU A 129 -12.15 15.74 -2.94
CA LEU A 129 -11.26 15.21 -1.89
C LEU A 129 -12.05 14.64 -0.71
N SER A 130 -13.11 15.33 -0.27
CA SER A 130 -13.95 14.89 0.85
C SER A 130 -14.72 13.60 0.56
N ARG A 131 -14.97 13.28 -0.71
CA ARG A 131 -15.84 12.17 -1.14
C ARG A 131 -15.08 10.98 -1.72
N ILE A 132 -13.76 11.09 -1.91
CA ILE A 132 -12.96 10.05 -2.58
C ILE A 132 -13.06 8.67 -1.93
N HIS A 133 -13.29 8.63 -0.60
CA HIS A 133 -13.45 7.40 0.16
C HIS A 133 -14.68 6.57 -0.26
N VAL A 134 -15.73 7.21 -0.77
CA VAL A 134 -16.94 6.54 -1.27
C VAL A 134 -16.63 5.73 -2.52
N PHE A 135 -15.66 6.19 -3.33
CA PHE A 135 -15.25 5.55 -4.58
C PHE A 135 -14.22 4.43 -4.38
N LEU A 136 -13.60 4.35 -3.18
CA LEU A 136 -12.54 3.40 -2.85
C LEU A 136 -12.90 2.60 -1.58
N PRO A 137 -14.01 1.84 -1.57
CA PRO A 137 -14.51 1.17 -0.37
C PRO A 137 -13.57 0.07 0.16
N ARG A 138 -12.62 -0.37 -0.67
CA ARG A 138 -11.60 -1.37 -0.34
C ARG A 138 -10.38 -0.78 0.39
N LEU A 139 -10.35 0.53 0.61
CA LEU A 139 -9.32 1.23 1.38
C LEU A 139 -9.89 1.72 2.73
N LEU A 140 -9.01 1.83 3.72
CA LEU A 140 -9.29 2.48 5.00
C LEU A 140 -8.65 3.86 5.04
N PHE A 141 -9.40 4.88 5.46
CA PHE A 141 -8.93 6.26 5.47
C PHE A 141 -8.77 6.75 6.91
N THR A 142 -7.55 7.04 7.35
CA THR A 142 -7.27 7.44 8.76
C THR A 142 -7.85 8.79 9.15
N ASN A 143 -8.04 9.68 8.17
CA ASN A 143 -8.37 11.09 8.43
C ASN A 143 -9.86 11.40 8.19
N ILE A 144 -10.70 10.36 8.02
CA ILE A 144 -12.13 10.53 7.81
C ILE A 144 -12.83 10.05 9.07
N THR A 145 -13.45 11.00 9.78
CA THR A 145 -14.09 10.84 11.11
C THR A 145 -15.23 9.83 11.15
N THR A 146 -15.57 9.20 10.03
CA THR A 146 -16.64 8.19 9.91
C THR A 146 -16.16 6.77 10.17
N GLN A 147 -14.84 6.51 10.19
CA GLN A 147 -14.28 5.18 10.44
C GLN A 147 -13.75 5.08 11.88
N GLY A 148 -14.53 4.44 12.77
CA GLY A 148 -14.16 4.29 14.18
C GLY A 148 -12.89 3.44 14.35
N ALA A 149 -12.09 3.71 15.39
CA ALA A 149 -10.79 3.06 15.64
C ALA A 149 -10.86 1.52 15.68
N SER A 150 -11.97 0.93 16.15
CA SER A 150 -12.17 -0.52 16.16
C SER A 150 -12.32 -1.13 14.76
N GLN A 151 -12.91 -0.40 13.80
CA GLN A 151 -13.02 -0.88 12.41
C GLN A 151 -11.68 -0.88 11.67
N VAL A 152 -10.71 -0.09 12.13
CA VAL A 152 -9.36 -0.03 11.55
C VAL A 152 -8.54 -1.25 11.99
N LEU A 153 -8.67 -1.67 13.25
CA LEU A 153 -7.87 -2.76 13.84
C LEU A 153 -8.24 -4.17 13.31
N GLU A 154 -9.47 -4.35 12.83
CA GLU A 154 -9.96 -5.66 12.35
C GLU A 154 -10.03 -5.78 10.81
N SER A 155 -9.71 -4.70 10.08
CA SER A 155 -9.87 -4.70 8.62
C SER A 155 -8.66 -5.28 7.89
N GLN A 156 -8.92 -6.08 6.86
CA GLN A 156 -7.92 -6.54 5.90
C GLN A 156 -7.64 -5.52 4.77
N ARG A 157 -8.19 -4.31 4.89
CA ARG A 157 -8.09 -3.25 3.87
C ARG A 157 -6.80 -2.44 4.09
N PRO A 158 -6.07 -2.08 3.02
CA PRO A 158 -4.90 -1.21 3.15
C PRO A 158 -5.27 0.14 3.74
N LEU A 159 -4.45 0.60 4.68
CA LEU A 159 -4.60 1.89 5.31
C LEU A 159 -4.07 3.01 4.41
N VAL A 160 -4.78 4.13 4.38
CA VAL A 160 -4.45 5.30 3.58
C VAL A 160 -4.53 6.54 4.45
N SER A 161 -3.50 7.40 4.35
CA SER A 161 -3.45 8.69 5.03
C SER A 161 -3.12 9.81 4.05
N TYR A 162 -3.54 11.04 4.37
CA TYR A 162 -3.26 12.22 3.56
C TYR A 162 -2.02 12.94 4.09
N HIS A 163 -0.96 13.02 3.29
CA HIS A 163 0.31 13.65 3.68
C HIS A 163 1.10 14.19 2.49
N TYR A 164 2.13 14.98 2.80
CA TYR A 164 3.04 15.53 1.81
C TYR A 164 4.04 14.47 1.36
N VAL A 165 4.21 14.30 0.04
CA VAL A 165 5.20 13.42 -0.55
C VAL A 165 6.28 14.25 -1.21
N ASP A 166 7.50 14.23 -0.64
CA ASP A 166 8.64 15.04 -1.10
C ASP A 166 8.94 14.82 -2.58
N ASP A 167 8.93 13.56 -3.03
CA ASP A 167 9.22 13.16 -4.42
C ASP A 167 8.24 13.80 -5.43
N LEU A 168 7.00 14.08 -5.00
CA LEU A 168 5.96 14.70 -5.82
C LEU A 168 5.81 16.21 -5.56
N GLN A 169 6.38 16.73 -4.46
CA GLN A 169 6.18 18.11 -4.00
C GLN A 169 4.70 18.50 -3.83
N THR A 170 3.85 17.56 -3.39
CA THR A 170 2.41 17.80 -3.22
C THR A 170 1.80 16.94 -2.11
N MET A 171 0.60 17.34 -1.65
CA MET A 171 -0.21 16.61 -0.69
C MET A 171 -1.07 15.56 -1.41
N VAL A 172 -0.91 14.30 -1.03
CA VAL A 172 -1.62 13.17 -1.63
C VAL A 172 -2.11 12.21 -0.56
N TYR A 173 -3.12 11.41 -0.90
CA TYR A 173 -3.39 10.19 -0.16
C TYR A 173 -2.33 9.15 -0.53
N ALA A 174 -1.78 8.44 0.45
CA ALA A 174 -0.88 7.34 0.16
C ALA A 174 -1.19 6.12 1.00
N VAL A 175 -1.05 4.94 0.36
CA VAL A 175 -1.17 3.65 1.02
C VAL A 175 -0.02 3.48 2.00
N HIS A 176 -0.31 2.97 3.19
CA HIS A 176 0.68 2.79 4.23
C HIS A 176 1.66 1.66 3.84
N PRO A 177 2.98 1.90 3.89
CA PRO A 177 3.96 0.89 3.48
C PRO A 177 3.92 -0.41 4.29
N CYS A 178 3.52 -0.33 5.57
CA CYS A 178 3.39 -1.52 6.45
C CYS A 178 2.42 -2.58 5.91
N ASP A 179 1.36 -2.18 5.22
CA ASP A 179 0.39 -3.12 4.64
C ASP A 179 0.92 -3.71 3.33
N THR A 180 1.79 -2.97 2.65
CA THR A 180 2.26 -3.28 1.30
C THR A 180 3.10 -4.56 1.27
N SER A 181 3.99 -4.76 2.24
CA SER A 181 4.86 -5.96 2.29
C SER A 181 4.06 -7.26 2.42
N GLY A 182 3.07 -7.28 3.31
CA GLY A 182 2.16 -8.42 3.49
C GLY A 182 1.34 -8.70 2.23
N LEU A 183 0.79 -7.65 1.61
CA LEU A 183 0.04 -7.76 0.35
C LEU A 183 0.89 -8.30 -0.80
N MET A 184 2.17 -7.92 -0.86
CA MET A 184 3.12 -8.41 -1.85
C MET A 184 3.45 -9.89 -1.66
N ALA A 185 3.68 -10.32 -0.42
CA ALA A 185 3.91 -11.72 -0.10
C ALA A 185 2.70 -12.58 -0.48
N CYS A 186 1.49 -12.16 -0.09
CA CYS A 186 0.24 -12.82 -0.50
C CYS A 186 0.09 -12.85 -2.02
N GLY A 187 0.35 -11.73 -2.70
CA GLY A 187 0.28 -11.64 -4.16
C GLY A 187 1.19 -12.65 -4.86
N ARG A 188 2.43 -12.81 -4.39
CA ARG A 188 3.36 -13.82 -4.92
C ARG A 188 2.84 -15.25 -4.71
N LEU A 189 2.28 -15.54 -3.53
CA LEU A 189 1.67 -16.83 -3.23
C LEU A 189 0.43 -17.11 -4.10
N ASP A 190 -0.33 -16.07 -4.44
CA ASP A 190 -1.48 -16.14 -5.35
C ASP A 190 -1.06 -16.28 -6.83
N GLY A 191 0.24 -16.43 -7.10
CA GLY A 191 0.77 -16.70 -8.43
C GLY A 191 1.05 -15.46 -9.27
N ARG A 192 1.05 -14.26 -8.68
CA ARG A 192 1.45 -13.02 -9.37
C ARG A 192 2.93 -13.07 -9.75
N ARG A 193 3.24 -12.67 -10.99
CA ARG A 193 4.56 -12.82 -11.62
C ARG A 193 5.09 -11.48 -12.13
N GLY A 194 6.39 -11.45 -12.38
CA GLY A 194 7.14 -10.27 -12.82
C GLY A 194 8.11 -9.77 -11.77
N ASP A 195 8.75 -8.63 -12.05
CA ASP A 195 9.55 -7.92 -11.08
C ASP A 195 8.70 -7.32 -9.94
N VAL A 196 9.36 -6.76 -8.94
CA VAL A 196 8.69 -6.23 -7.75
C VAL A 196 7.73 -5.09 -8.06
N LEU A 197 8.01 -4.23 -9.04
CA LEU A 197 7.11 -3.15 -9.43
C LEU A 197 5.89 -3.69 -10.17
N CYS A 198 6.07 -4.69 -11.04
CA CYS A 198 4.95 -5.36 -11.70
C CYS A 198 4.00 -6.03 -10.70
N VAL A 199 4.54 -6.83 -9.78
CA VAL A 199 3.72 -7.50 -8.77
C VAL A 199 3.05 -6.48 -7.85
N PHE A 200 3.72 -5.38 -7.53
CA PHE A 200 3.14 -4.29 -6.75
C PHE A 200 1.92 -3.68 -7.42
N LEU A 201 2.03 -3.31 -8.71
CA LEU A 201 0.91 -2.76 -9.47
C LEU A 201 -0.26 -3.75 -9.57
N GLN A 202 0.04 -5.02 -9.84
CA GLN A 202 -0.97 -6.07 -9.84
C GLN A 202 -1.69 -6.14 -8.49
N VAL A 203 -0.94 -6.19 -7.38
CA VAL A 203 -1.50 -6.30 -6.02
C VAL A 203 -2.37 -5.10 -5.66
N MET A 204 -1.98 -3.89 -6.06
CA MET A 204 -2.74 -2.68 -5.78
C MET A 204 -4.01 -2.56 -6.63
N ALA A 205 -4.01 -3.09 -7.86
CA ALA A 205 -5.10 -2.90 -8.82
C ALA A 205 -6.52 -3.16 -8.29
N PRO A 206 -6.81 -4.24 -7.53
CA PRO A 206 -8.15 -4.50 -7.02
C PRO A 206 -8.62 -3.48 -5.98
N PHE A 207 -7.72 -2.80 -5.27
CA PHE A 207 -8.10 -1.80 -4.25
C PHE A 207 -8.49 -0.46 -4.87
N PHE A 208 -7.95 -0.16 -6.05
CA PHE A 208 -8.17 1.07 -6.80
C PHE A 208 -9.06 0.89 -8.03
N SER A 209 -9.61 -0.31 -8.25
CA SER A 209 -10.41 -0.65 -9.42
C SER A 209 -9.73 -0.31 -10.76
N LEU A 210 -8.41 -0.51 -10.83
CA LEU A 210 -7.61 -0.10 -11.98
C LEU A 210 -8.02 -0.88 -13.24
N ASN A 211 -8.05 -0.18 -14.38
CA ASN A 211 -8.20 -0.79 -15.69
C ASN A 211 -6.95 -1.64 -16.02
N PRO A 212 -7.09 -2.77 -16.74
CA PRO A 212 -5.97 -3.56 -17.26
C PRO A 212 -4.84 -2.75 -17.91
N SER A 213 -5.13 -1.60 -18.54
CA SER A 213 -4.09 -0.72 -19.10
C SER A 213 -3.07 -0.19 -18.08
N PHE A 214 -3.38 -0.22 -16.78
CA PHE A 214 -2.47 0.16 -15.68
C PHE A 214 -1.76 -1.05 -15.05
N VAL A 215 -2.16 -2.27 -15.40
CA VAL A 215 -1.70 -3.48 -14.74
C VAL A 215 -0.79 -4.24 -15.70
N PRO A 216 0.49 -4.42 -15.36
CA PRO A 216 1.38 -5.22 -16.19
C PRO A 216 0.98 -6.68 -16.13
N ASP A 217 0.59 -7.23 -17.28
CA ASP A 217 0.27 -8.64 -17.46
C ASP A 217 1.43 -9.42 -18.11
N ASP A 218 2.45 -8.69 -18.58
CA ASP A 218 3.56 -9.25 -19.33
C ASP A 218 4.52 -10.02 -18.42
N VAL A 219 4.35 -11.33 -18.41
CA VAL A 219 5.41 -12.28 -18.08
C VAL A 219 6.30 -12.40 -19.32
N VAL A 220 7.19 -11.43 -19.56
CA VAL A 220 8.27 -11.64 -20.53
C VAL A 220 9.33 -12.49 -19.85
N PHE A 221 9.31 -13.78 -20.16
CA PHE A 221 10.38 -14.74 -19.85
C PHE A 221 11.59 -14.50 -20.74
#